data_AF-A0A401P605-F1
#
_entry.id   AF-A0A401P605-F1
#
_cell.length_a   1.000
_cell.length_b   1.000
_cell.length_c   1.000
_cell.angle_alpha   90.00
_cell.angle_beta   90.00
_cell.angle_gamma   90.00
#
_symmetry.space_group_name_H-M   'P 1'
#
loop_
_entity.id
_entity.type
_entity.pdbx_description
1 polymer ?
#
loop_
_entity_poly.entity_id
_entity_poly.type
_entity_poly.pdbx_seq_one_letter_code
_entity_poly.pdbx_strand_id
1 'polypeptide(L)'
;MTSYVDQLFKQVLMKKPSERSQQDLEIIYSHLHGMDVLSNLREHQLRLMCMTVRYEKHDANEVLFYPDSVATCWYILLSGSVFIKESMFLPRCRCPVPG
;
A
#
# COMPACT_ATOMS: atom_id res chain seq x y z
N MET A 1 -3.87 12.91 -12.66
CA MET A 1 -2.88 12.00 -13.29
C MET A 1 -2.69 10.79 -12.39
N THR A 2 -3.59 9.81 -12.44
CA THR A 2 -3.28 8.45 -11.93
C THR A 2 -2.32 7.86 -12.94
N SER A 3 -1.04 8.05 -12.66
CA SER A 3 0.06 7.86 -13.60
C SER A 3 0.16 6.38 -14.00
N TYR A 4 0.63 6.09 -15.22
CA TYR A 4 0.95 4.73 -15.71
C TYR A 4 1.67 3.85 -14.66
N VAL A 5 2.48 4.51 -13.84
CA VAL A 5 3.25 4.01 -12.71
C VAL A 5 2.32 3.32 -11.69
N ASP A 6 1.14 3.86 -11.37
CA ASP A 6 0.15 3.24 -10.46
C ASP A 6 -0.48 1.96 -11.03
N GLN A 7 -0.70 1.91 -12.36
CA GLN A 7 -1.22 0.70 -13.00
C GLN A 7 -0.19 -0.43 -13.01
N LEU A 8 1.07 -0.11 -13.31
CA LEU A 8 2.15 -1.08 -13.29
C LEU A 8 2.40 -1.60 -11.88
N PHE A 9 2.43 -0.73 -10.88
CA PHE A 9 2.54 -1.10 -9.48
C PHE A 9 1.45 -2.07 -9.04
N LYS A 10 0.20 -1.77 -9.40
CA LYS A 10 -0.92 -2.66 -9.10
C LYS A 10 -0.74 -4.03 -9.77
N GLN A 11 -0.42 -4.07 -11.07
CA GLN A 11 -0.19 -5.31 -11.80
C GLN A 11 0.90 -6.17 -11.15
N VAL A 12 2.00 -5.55 -10.76
CA VAL A 12 3.11 -6.24 -10.11
C VAL A 12 2.73 -6.76 -8.71
N LEU A 13 1.97 -5.99 -7.94
CA LEU A 13 1.49 -6.43 -6.63
C LEU A 13 0.45 -7.56 -6.70
N MET A 14 -0.32 -7.67 -7.79
CA MET A 14 -1.24 -8.79 -8.00
C MET A 14 -0.51 -10.13 -8.21
N LYS A 15 0.77 -10.10 -8.62
CA LYS A 15 1.61 -11.31 -8.67
C LYS A 15 1.94 -11.77 -7.24
N LYS A 16 2.03 -13.08 -7.03
CA LYS A 16 2.48 -13.64 -5.75
C LYS A 16 3.92 -13.22 -5.48
N PRO A 17 4.32 -12.97 -4.21
CA PRO A 17 5.68 -12.54 -3.91
C PRO A 17 6.77 -13.49 -4.42
N SER A 18 6.51 -14.81 -4.43
CA SER A 18 7.43 -15.83 -4.95
C SER A 18 7.60 -15.82 -6.47
N GLU A 19 6.71 -15.17 -7.21
CA GLU A 19 6.68 -15.13 -8.68
C GLU A 19 7.20 -13.79 -9.23
N ARG A 20 7.60 -12.86 -8.37
CA ARG A 20 8.09 -11.53 -8.77
C ARG A 20 9.54 -11.62 -9.24
N SER A 21 9.79 -11.03 -10.41
CA SER A 21 11.15 -10.83 -10.93
C SER A 21 11.89 -9.72 -10.20
N GLN A 22 13.21 -9.59 -10.41
CA GLN A 22 13.98 -8.48 -9.84
C GLN A 22 13.43 -7.12 -10.31
N GLN A 23 13.00 -7.02 -11.57
CA GLN A 23 12.41 -5.80 -12.11
C GLN A 23 11.07 -5.45 -11.45
N ASP A 24 10.26 -6.46 -11.13
CA ASP A 24 9.02 -6.30 -10.38
C ASP A 24 9.29 -5.71 -8.97
N LEU A 25 10.32 -6.21 -8.28
CA LEU A 25 10.72 -5.73 -6.95
C LEU A 25 11.19 -4.26 -6.99
N GLU A 26 11.93 -3.86 -8.02
CA GLU A 26 12.39 -2.48 -8.19
C GLU A 26 11.22 -1.50 -8.45
N ILE A 27 10.18 -1.94 -9.18
CA ILE A 27 8.94 -1.16 -9.37
C ILE A 27 8.25 -0.95 -8.02
N ILE A 28 8.05 -2.02 -7.23
CA ILE A 28 7.43 -1.91 -5.91
C ILE A 28 8.27 -1.01 -5.00
N TYR A 29 9.59 -1.19 -4.98
CA TYR A 29 10.51 -0.38 -4.17
C TYR A 29 10.39 1.10 -4.49
N SER A 30 10.42 1.45 -5.78
CA SER A 30 10.31 2.84 -6.24
C SER A 30 9.01 3.50 -5.75
N HIS A 31 7.89 2.77 -5.80
CA HIS A 31 6.61 3.24 -5.26
C HIS A 31 6.61 3.40 -3.76
N LEU A 32 7.03 2.38 -3.01
CA LEU A 32 7.01 2.40 -1.55
C LEU A 32 7.94 3.49 -1.00
N HIS A 33 9.11 3.67 -1.61
CA HIS A 33 10.05 4.72 -1.26
C HIS A 33 9.48 6.13 -1.53
N GLY A 34 8.59 6.28 -2.52
CA GLY A 34 7.89 7.53 -2.81
C GLY A 34 6.74 7.86 -1.84
N MET A 35 6.39 6.96 -0.91
CA MET A 35 5.30 7.17 0.05
C MET A 35 5.81 7.88 1.30
N ASP A 36 5.25 9.04 1.61
CA ASP A 36 5.63 9.83 2.79
C ASP A 36 5.49 9.02 4.10
N VAL A 37 4.49 8.12 4.17
CA VAL A 37 4.25 7.23 5.32
C VAL A 37 5.38 6.22 5.56
N LEU A 38 6.18 5.89 4.54
CA LEU A 38 7.31 4.97 4.64
C LEU A 38 8.67 5.67 4.57
N SER A 39 8.70 7.00 4.46
CA SER A 39 9.92 7.80 4.31
C SER A 39 10.93 7.62 5.46
N ASN A 40 10.48 7.23 6.64
CA ASN A 40 11.33 6.98 7.80
C ASN A 40 12.02 5.60 7.80
N LEU A 41 11.65 4.71 6.87
CA LEU A 41 12.22 3.37 6.81
C LEU A 41 13.52 3.36 5.99
N ARG A 42 14.48 2.55 6.43
CA ARG A 42 15.74 2.39 5.69
C ARG A 42 15.53 1.55 4.44
N GLU A 43 16.38 1.74 3.43
CA GLU A 43 16.34 0.99 2.17
C GLU A 43 16.25 -0.54 2.39
N HIS A 44 17.08 -1.08 3.30
CA HIS A 44 17.05 -2.51 3.59
C HIS A 44 15.68 -3.00 4.08
N GLN A 45 14.99 -2.21 4.93
CA GLN A 45 13.66 -2.54 5.42
C GLN A 45 12.62 -2.47 4.30
N LEU A 46 12.70 -1.45 3.45
CA LEU A 46 11.83 -1.32 2.27
C LEU A 46 12.00 -2.53 1.33
N ARG A 47 13.23 -2.97 1.07
CA ARG A 47 13.49 -4.14 0.23
C ARG A 47 12.86 -5.42 0.80
N LEU A 48 12.93 -5.63 2.12
CA LEU A 48 12.24 -6.74 2.79
C LEU A 48 10.71 -6.64 2.66
N MET A 49 10.17 -5.42 2.73
CA MET A 49 8.74 -5.18 2.51
C MET A 49 8.33 -5.48 1.07
N CYS A 50 9.12 -5.09 0.07
CA CYS A 50 8.85 -5.40 -1.35
C CYS A 50 8.69 -6.91 -1.61
N MET A 51 9.46 -7.73 -0.87
CA MET A 51 9.41 -9.19 -0.95
C MET A 51 8.20 -9.83 -0.27
N THR A 52 7.48 -9.10 0.58
CA THR A 52 6.39 -9.66 1.40
C THR A 52 5.04 -8.99 1.16
N VAL A 53 5.03 -7.77 0.64
CA VAL A 53 3.82 -6.97 0.39
C VAL A 53 2.85 -7.67 -0.57
N ARG A 54 1.56 -7.55 -0.29
CA ARG A 54 0.47 -8.17 -1.06
C ARG A 54 -0.57 -7.12 -1.40
N TYR A 55 -1.17 -7.27 -2.57
CA TYR A 55 -2.36 -6.49 -2.91
C TYR A 55 -3.60 -7.26 -2.47
N GLU A 56 -4.42 -6.61 -1.65
CA GLU A 56 -5.73 -7.10 -1.24
C GLU A 56 -6.79 -6.11 -1.71
N LYS A 57 -7.89 -6.64 -2.25
CA LYS A 57 -9.06 -5.86 -2.64
C LYS A 57 -10.21 -6.33 -1.76
N HIS A 58 -10.79 -5.39 -1.03
CA HIS A 58 -11.94 -5.62 -0.19
C HIS A 58 -13.16 -4.90 -0.76
N ASP A 59 -14.33 -5.53 -0.63
CA ASP A 59 -15.59 -4.93 -1.03
C ASP A 59 -16.14 -4.00 0.07
N ALA A 60 -17.17 -3.22 -0.27
CA ALA A 60 -17.80 -2.33 0.70
C ALA A 60 -18.38 -3.14 1.88
N ASN A 61 -18.26 -2.59 3.08
CA ASN A 61 -18.69 -3.19 4.36
C ASN A 61 -17.92 -4.46 4.79
N GLU A 62 -16.79 -4.78 4.15
CA GLU A 62 -15.92 -5.84 4.63
C GLU A 62 -15.13 -5.40 5.87
N VAL A 63 -15.15 -6.22 6.93
CA VAL A 63 -14.45 -5.93 8.18
C VAL A 63 -13.03 -6.47 8.11
N LEU A 64 -12.04 -5.57 8.12
CA LEU A 64 -10.61 -5.93 8.03
C LEU A 64 -10.05 -6.50 9.34
N PHE A 65 -10.42 -5.90 10.48
CA PHE A 65 -9.97 -6.36 11.79
C PHE A 65 -10.96 -5.96 12.88
N TYR A 66 -10.94 -6.73 13.97
CA TYR A 66 -11.68 -6.42 15.19
C TYR A 66 -10.72 -5.87 16.25
N PRO A 67 -11.15 -4.91 17.10
CA PRO A 67 -10.31 -4.31 18.13
C PRO A 67 -9.67 -5.31 19.10
N ASP A 68 -10.35 -6.43 19.35
CA ASP A 68 -9.92 -7.46 20.32
C ASP A 68 -9.11 -8.60 19.67
N SER A 69 -8.84 -8.50 18.36
CA SER A 69 -8.05 -9.49 17.63
C SER A 69 -6.57 -9.13 17.58
N VAL A 70 -5.71 -10.14 17.65
CA VAL A 70 -4.27 -9.97 17.43
C VAL A 70 -4.02 -9.48 16.02
N ALA A 71 -3.32 -8.34 15.88
CA ALA A 71 -2.94 -7.80 14.58
C ALA A 71 -1.88 -8.70 13.92
N THR A 72 -2.23 -9.34 12.81
CA THR A 72 -1.34 -10.23 12.06
C THR A 72 -0.64 -9.52 10.90
N CYS A 73 -1.21 -8.42 10.41
CA CYS A 73 -0.71 -7.64 9.29
C CYS A 73 -1.06 -6.15 9.44
N TRP A 74 -0.46 -5.35 8.58
CA TRP A 74 -0.66 -3.91 8.48
C TRP A 74 -1.06 -3.57 7.04
N TYR A 75 -1.87 -2.52 6.88
CA TYR A 75 -2.46 -2.14 5.60
C TYR A 75 -2.05 -0.73 5.20
N ILE A 76 -1.77 -0.55 3.91
CA ILE A 76 -1.67 0.78 3.28
C ILE A 76 -2.89 0.93 2.37
N LEU A 77 -3.73 1.93 2.67
CA LEU A 77 -4.89 2.22 1.85
C LEU A 77 -4.45 2.92 0.55
N LEU A 78 -4.53 2.22 -0.58
CA LEU A 78 -4.17 2.75 -1.90
C LEU A 78 -5.31 3.54 -2.56
N SER A 79 -6.55 3.10 -2.38
CA SER A 79 -7.75 3.71 -2.96
C SER A 79 -8.98 3.33 -2.15
N GLY A 80 -10.02 4.17 -2.18
CA GLY A 80 -11.26 3.98 -1.44
C GLY A 80 -11.27 4.72 -0.11
N SER A 81 -11.94 4.15 0.89
CA SER A 81 -12.06 4.71 2.24
C SER A 81 -12.22 3.58 3.24
N VAL A 82 -11.66 3.74 4.44
CA VAL A 82 -11.89 2.79 5.55
C VAL A 82 -12.58 3.49 6.70
N PHE A 83 -13.45 2.76 7.41
CA PHE A 83 -14.15 3.27 8.57
C PHE A 83 -13.53 2.69 9.85
N ILE A 84 -13.06 3.57 10.73
CA ILE A 84 -12.37 3.19 11.97
C ILE A 84 -13.01 4.00 13.10
N LYS A 85 -13.63 3.31 14.07
CA LYS A 85 -14.19 3.91 15.29
C LYS A 85 -14.98 5.20 15.01
N GLU A 86 -15.95 5.13 14.10
CA GLU A 86 -16.83 6.25 13.72
C GLU A 86 -16.22 7.32 12.81
N SER A 87 -14.94 7.21 12.47
CA SER A 87 -14.26 8.14 11.57
C SER A 87 -13.94 7.49 10.24
N MET A 88 -14.17 8.22 9.14
CA MET A 88 -13.80 7.79 7.80
C MET A 88 -12.39 8.29 7.46
N PHE A 89 -11.53 7.37 7.03
CA PHE A 89 -10.17 7.66 6.60
C PHE A 89 -10.04 7.43 5.10
N LEU A 90 -9.50 8.44 4.42
CA LEU A 90 -9.21 8.42 2.99
C LEU A 90 -7.70 8.20 2.78
N PRO A 91 -7.27 7.59 1.66
CA PRO A 91 -5.88 7.65 1.24
C PRO A 91 -5.46 9.10 1.26
N ARG A 92 -4.27 9.40 1.79
CA ARG A 92 -3.78 10.79 1.82
C ARG A 92 -3.69 11.30 0.39
N CYS A 93 -4.70 12.02 -0.07
CA CYS A 93 -4.62 12.84 -1.25
C CYS A 93 -3.56 13.88 -0.94
N ARG A 94 -2.45 13.89 -1.70
CA ARG A 94 -1.65 15.10 -1.83
C ARG A 94 -2.57 16.13 -2.48
N CYS A 95 -3.40 16.81 -1.70
CA CYS A 95 -3.96 18.08 -2.16
C CYS A 95 -2.74 18.98 -2.35
N PRO A 96 -2.41 19.42 -3.58
CA PRO A 96 -1.48 20.52 -3.71
C PRO A 96 -2.13 21.68 -2.98
N VAL A 97 -1.52 22.12 -1.88
CA VAL A 97 -1.85 23.41 -1.29
C VAL A 97 -1.64 24.44 -2.40
N PRO A 98 -2.67 25.21 -2.78
CA PRO A 98 -2.45 26.38 -3.62
C PRO A 98 -1.58 27.33 -2.77
N GLY A 99 -0.36 27.58 -3.24
CA GLY A 99 0.47 28.68 -2.74
C GLY A 99 -0.07 30.02 -3.20
#